data_AF-A0AA89CTK8-F1
#
_entry.id   AF-A0AA89CTK8-F1
#
_cell.length_a   1.000
_cell.length_b   1.000
_cell.length_c   1.000
_cell.angle_alpha   90.00
_cell.angle_beta   90.00
_cell.angle_gamma   90.00
#
_symmetry.space_group_name_H-M   'P 1'
#
loop_
_entity.id
_entity.type
_entity.pdbx_description
1 polymer ?
#
loop_
_entity_poly.entity_id
_entity_poly.type
_entity_poly.pdbx_seq_one_letter_code
_entity_poly.pdbx_strand_id
1 'polypeptide(L)'
;MKKIIKQPIYYSNFVCNGSTCDENCCGRWNIWIDKKHYKELRKLKDKDIKYKINKYIKRYKNTDTSYDHYAEMGLESTGKCPFLTKEKLCEIQIKYGFDILPNVCKIYPRKLNKIFNTVERSLDISCPTAAEIILMNREGIKFQELEDEYIYNNTFSYVYDKKINYEILMDIRTFCIQIMKSRDYKIWERLIILGIFIGNMDELFTNDKFDNSIIEKNINEVKQLIVSGDMKEYLKSINSNTDFKIKITKEILDEIFYMDNHIDAKNRYIQCFF
;
A
#
# COMPACT_ATOMS: atom_id res chain seq x y z
N MET A 1 -16.74 21.20 0.83
CA MET A 1 -17.95 20.36 1.07
C MET A 1 -17.46 19.08 1.69
N LYS A 2 -17.79 18.86 2.96
CA LYS A 2 -17.44 17.66 3.70
C LYS A 2 -18.07 16.43 3.06
N LYS A 3 -17.35 15.31 3.09
CA LYS A 3 -17.85 14.00 2.68
C LYS A 3 -17.70 13.02 3.83
N ILE A 4 -18.57 12.03 3.88
CA ILE A 4 -18.40 10.89 4.76
C ILE A 4 -17.21 10.08 4.25
N ILE A 5 -16.23 9.85 5.12
CA ILE A 5 -15.03 9.07 4.85
C ILE A 5 -14.99 7.89 5.81
N LYS A 6 -14.82 6.70 5.26
CA LYS A 6 -14.59 5.49 6.04
C LYS A 6 -13.08 5.25 6.21
N GLN A 7 -12.63 4.97 7.41
CA GLN A 7 -11.22 4.67 7.67
C GLN A 7 -11.03 3.66 8.80
N PRO A 8 -9.93 2.91 8.82
CA PRO A 8 -9.52 2.19 10.02
C PRO A 8 -9.22 3.18 11.16
N ILE A 9 -9.57 2.84 12.40
CA ILE A 9 -9.32 3.70 13.57
C ILE A 9 -7.82 4.05 13.68
N TYR A 10 -6.94 3.09 13.39
CA TYR A 10 -5.49 3.30 13.46
C TYR A 10 -4.95 4.31 12.44
N TYR A 11 -5.72 4.71 11.43
CA TYR A 11 -5.28 5.68 10.42
C TYR A 11 -4.85 7.01 11.06
N SER A 12 -5.60 7.48 12.06
CA SER A 12 -5.32 8.72 12.77
C SER A 12 -4.09 8.63 13.69
N ASN A 13 -3.67 7.41 14.06
CA ASN A 13 -2.53 7.19 14.95
C ASN A 13 -1.18 7.24 14.21
N PHE A 14 -1.19 7.25 12.87
CA PHE A 14 0.06 7.25 12.12
C PHE A 14 0.80 8.58 12.24
N VAL A 15 2.04 8.49 12.70
CA VAL A 15 3.01 9.58 12.70
C VAL A 15 4.31 9.03 12.11
N CYS A 16 4.89 9.76 11.14
CA CYS A 16 6.19 9.38 10.59
C CYS A 16 7.27 9.55 11.67
N ASN A 17 8.09 8.51 11.89
CA ASN A 17 9.21 8.52 12.83
C ASN A 17 10.50 9.12 12.23
N GLY A 18 10.47 9.54 10.95
CA GLY A 18 11.50 10.36 10.33
C GLY A 18 12.91 9.75 10.43
N SER A 19 13.81 10.42 11.14
CA SER A 19 15.22 10.06 11.25
C SER A 19 15.46 8.70 11.92
N THR A 20 14.53 8.23 12.75
CA THR A 20 14.65 6.92 13.41
C THR A 20 14.01 5.80 12.59
N CYS A 21 13.56 6.06 11.36
CA CYS A 21 12.96 5.04 10.51
C CYS A 21 14.03 4.07 10.00
N ASP A 22 13.81 2.77 10.22
CA ASP A 22 14.72 1.73 9.76
C ASP A 22 14.79 1.63 8.23
N GLU A 23 13.68 1.92 7.55
CA GLU A 23 13.59 1.93 6.09
C GLU A 23 13.11 3.29 5.58
N ASN A 24 13.89 3.92 4.71
CA ASN A 24 13.49 5.17 4.08
C ASN A 24 12.56 4.90 2.90
N CYS A 25 11.48 5.67 2.83
CA CYS A 25 10.54 5.55 1.72
C CYS A 25 10.97 6.42 0.51
N CYS A 26 11.90 7.36 0.73
CA CYS A 26 12.47 8.27 -0.26
C CYS A 26 13.49 7.59 -1.20
N GLY A 27 13.01 6.65 -2.01
CA GLY A 27 13.83 5.91 -2.98
C GLY A 27 13.14 4.73 -3.68
N ARG A 28 11.88 4.43 -3.34
CA ARG A 28 11.22 3.18 -3.75
C ARG A 28 10.20 3.32 -4.87
N TRP A 29 9.89 4.54 -5.30
CA TRP A 29 8.84 4.79 -6.29
C TRP A 29 9.09 6.10 -7.05
N ASN A 30 8.38 6.25 -8.17
CA ASN A 30 8.42 7.45 -8.99
C ASN A 30 7.74 8.63 -8.27
N ILE A 31 8.46 9.73 -8.12
CA ILE A 31 7.96 10.93 -7.44
C ILE A 31 7.35 11.86 -8.49
N TRP A 32 6.04 11.73 -8.68
CA TRP A 32 5.24 12.60 -9.54
C TRP A 32 5.03 13.98 -8.90
N ILE A 33 5.13 15.03 -9.72
CA ILE A 33 5.03 16.42 -9.28
C ILE A 33 4.01 17.13 -10.16
N ASP A 34 2.98 17.69 -9.53
CA ASP A 34 2.00 18.52 -10.20
C ASP A 34 2.58 19.90 -10.62
N LYS A 35 1.82 20.63 -11.43
CA LYS A 35 2.24 21.93 -11.96
C LYS A 35 2.44 22.99 -10.87
N LYS A 36 1.70 22.92 -9.76
CA LYS A 36 1.78 23.90 -8.66
C LYS A 36 3.10 23.71 -7.92
N HIS A 37 3.35 22.52 -7.39
CA HIS A 37 4.56 22.19 -6.65
C HIS A 37 5.79 22.31 -7.52
N TYR A 38 5.72 21.94 -8.81
CA TYR A 38 6.83 22.17 -9.74
C TYR A 38 7.23 23.65 -9.81
N LYS A 39 6.25 24.56 -9.94
CA LYS A 39 6.52 26.00 -10.00
C LYS A 39 7.08 26.53 -8.68
N GLU A 40 6.59 26.03 -7.54
CA GLU A 40 7.10 26.41 -6.22
C GLU A 40 8.56 25.96 -6.04
N LEU A 41 8.87 24.71 -6.37
CA LEU A 41 10.22 24.16 -6.35
C LEU A 41 11.18 24.96 -7.25
N ARG A 42 10.74 25.36 -8.45
CA ARG A 42 11.57 26.17 -9.37
C ARG A 42 11.87 27.59 -8.88
N LYS A 43 11.10 28.12 -7.92
CA LYS A 43 11.32 29.46 -7.33
C LYS A 43 12.36 29.47 -6.21
N LEU A 44 12.76 28.30 -5.71
CA LEU A 44 13.73 28.20 -4.62
C LEU A 44 15.09 28.79 -5.01
N LYS A 45 15.68 29.57 -4.09
CA LYS A 45 16.88 30.37 -4.34
C LYS A 45 18.18 29.76 -3.78
N ASP A 46 18.09 28.82 -2.84
CA ASP A 46 19.25 28.08 -2.32
C ASP A 46 19.98 27.39 -3.49
N LYS A 47 21.30 27.62 -3.58
CA LYS A 47 22.11 27.21 -4.73
C LYS A 47 22.15 25.69 -4.88
N ASP A 48 22.33 24.96 -3.78
CA ASP A 48 22.47 23.50 -3.79
C ASP A 48 21.13 22.82 -4.09
N ILE A 49 20.07 23.30 -3.46
CA ILE A 49 18.70 22.84 -3.73
C ILE A 49 18.33 23.10 -5.19
N LYS A 50 18.62 24.30 -5.71
CA LYS A 50 18.32 24.65 -7.10
C LYS A 50 19.11 23.79 -8.09
N TYR A 51 20.37 23.49 -7.79
CA TYR A 51 21.17 22.54 -8.59
C TYR A 51 20.50 21.16 -8.64
N LYS A 52 20.13 20.59 -7.48
CA LYS A 52 19.43 19.30 -7.41
C LYS A 52 18.09 19.32 -8.15
N ILE A 53 17.29 20.37 -7.96
CA ILE A 53 16.01 20.56 -8.65
C ILE A 53 16.20 20.59 -10.18
N ASN A 54 17.22 21.27 -10.69
CA ASN A 54 17.52 21.31 -12.12
C ASN A 54 18.01 19.98 -12.68
N LYS A 55 18.82 19.26 -11.90
CA LYS A 55 19.40 17.98 -12.30
C LYS A 55 18.38 16.83 -12.28
N TYR A 56 17.57 16.73 -11.23
CA TYR A 56 16.73 15.55 -10.98
C TYR A 56 15.25 15.73 -11.31
N ILE A 57 14.72 16.96 -11.39
CA ILE A 57 13.31 17.18 -11.74
C ILE A 57 13.18 17.49 -13.22
N LYS A 58 12.50 16.61 -13.97
CA LYS A 58 12.25 16.76 -15.41
C LYS A 58 10.76 16.97 -15.68
N ARG A 59 10.46 17.96 -16.52
CA ARG A 59 9.08 18.25 -16.96
C ARG A 59 8.76 17.44 -18.21
N TYR A 60 7.57 16.86 -18.28
CA TYR A 60 7.08 16.23 -19.51
C TYR A 60 6.70 17.27 -20.57
N LYS A 61 7.08 17.02 -21.82
CA LYS A 61 6.93 17.99 -22.93
C LYS A 61 5.65 17.81 -23.76
N ASN A 62 4.99 16.65 -23.72
CA ASN A 62 3.81 16.36 -24.55
C ASN A 62 2.47 16.49 -23.80
N THR A 63 1.41 16.74 -24.58
CA THR A 63 0.14 17.41 -24.25
C THR A 63 -0.94 16.57 -23.56
N ASP A 64 -0.60 15.44 -22.95
CA ASP A 64 -1.56 14.68 -22.14
C ASP A 64 -0.96 14.27 -20.80
N THR A 65 -0.45 15.28 -20.09
CA THR A 65 -0.04 15.12 -18.70
C THR A 65 -1.21 15.52 -17.84
N SER A 66 -1.88 14.53 -17.24
CA SER A 66 -2.86 14.77 -16.18
C SER A 66 -2.27 15.74 -15.15
N TYR A 67 -3.13 16.48 -14.45
CA TYR A 67 -2.75 17.56 -13.53
C TYR A 67 -1.58 17.19 -12.58
N ASP A 68 -1.52 15.91 -12.19
CA ASP A 68 -0.56 15.36 -11.23
C ASP A 68 0.75 14.84 -11.84
N HIS A 69 0.83 14.66 -13.17
CA HIS A 69 2.00 14.13 -13.88
C HIS A 69 2.71 15.22 -14.70
N TYR A 70 2.80 16.44 -14.17
CA TYR A 70 3.43 17.55 -14.89
C TYR A 70 4.95 17.41 -14.99
N ALA A 71 5.57 16.89 -13.93
CA ALA A 71 6.98 16.59 -13.86
C ALA A 71 7.23 15.35 -13.01
N GLU A 72 8.43 14.80 -13.13
CA GLU A 72 8.91 13.69 -12.34
C GLU A 72 10.25 14.07 -11.69
N MET A 73 10.42 13.69 -10.43
CA MET A 73 11.72 13.72 -9.76
C MET A 73 12.36 12.34 -9.88
N GLY A 74 13.44 12.28 -10.66
CA GLY A 74 14.27 11.10 -10.76
C GLY A 74 15.08 10.86 -9.49
N LEU A 75 15.41 9.59 -9.26
CA LEU A 75 16.28 9.15 -8.18
C LEU A 75 17.76 9.25 -8.58
N GLU A 76 18.64 9.22 -7.60
CA GLU A 76 20.07 9.03 -7.82
C GLU A 76 20.37 7.63 -8.36
N SER A 77 21.58 7.41 -8.88
CA SER A 77 22.01 6.08 -9.37
C SER A 77 21.99 5.00 -8.28
N THR A 78 22.06 5.41 -7.02
CA THR A 78 21.93 4.55 -5.82
C THR A 78 20.47 4.20 -5.50
N GLY A 79 19.50 4.72 -6.26
CA GLY A 79 18.07 4.58 -6.01
C GLY A 79 17.54 5.45 -4.87
N LYS A 80 18.32 6.40 -4.36
CA LYS A 80 17.88 7.31 -3.28
C LYS A 80 17.33 8.62 -3.83
N CYS A 81 16.40 9.23 -3.09
CA CYS A 81 15.95 10.58 -3.40
C CYS A 81 17.12 11.58 -3.23
N PRO A 82 17.36 12.48 -4.19
CA PRO A 82 18.47 13.45 -4.13
C PRO A 82 18.35 14.47 -2.97
N PHE A 83 17.17 14.58 -2.38
CA PHE A 83 16.90 15.45 -1.23
C PHE A 83 16.89 14.69 0.11
N LEU A 84 17.23 13.41 0.13
CA LEU A 84 17.36 12.66 1.37
C LEU A 84 18.70 12.99 2.03
N THR A 85 18.68 13.45 3.29
CA THR A 85 19.89 13.73 4.06
C THR A 85 20.46 12.46 4.70
N LYS A 86 21.68 12.56 5.27
CA LYS A 86 22.30 11.45 6.00
C LYS A 86 21.51 11.05 7.25
N GLU A 87 20.79 12.00 7.82
CA GLU A 87 19.89 11.84 8.96
C GLU A 87 18.52 11.27 8.56
N LYS A 88 18.37 10.78 7.31
CA LYS A 88 17.15 10.20 6.74
C LYS A 88 15.95 11.15 6.71
N LEU A 89 16.18 12.46 6.62
CA LEU A 89 15.14 13.47 6.51
C LEU A 89 15.14 14.12 5.12
N CYS A 90 14.03 14.75 4.75
CA CYS A 90 13.93 15.48 3.48
C CYS A 90 14.50 16.90 3.62
N GLU A 91 15.56 17.21 2.89
CA GLU A 91 16.22 18.52 2.90
C GLU A 91 15.27 19.66 2.50
N ILE A 92 14.38 19.40 1.53
CA ILE A 92 13.36 20.37 1.11
C ILE A 92 12.40 20.68 2.27
N GLN A 93 11.92 19.64 2.96
CA GLN A 93 10.99 19.81 4.07
C GLN A 93 11.64 20.55 5.23
N ILE A 94 12.90 20.21 5.56
CA ILE A 94 13.67 20.88 6.62
C ILE A 94 13.77 22.38 6.35
N LYS A 95 14.12 22.77 5.11
CA LYS A 95 14.41 24.17 4.77
C LYS A 95 13.17 25.01 4.48
N TYR A 96 12.13 24.41 3.90
CA TYR A 96 10.99 25.14 3.31
C TYR A 96 9.62 24.69 3.82
N GLY A 97 9.57 23.72 4.74
CA GLY A 97 8.35 23.24 5.37
C GLY A 97 7.62 22.16 4.58
N PHE A 98 6.52 21.67 5.17
CA PHE A 98 5.71 20.59 4.60
C PHE A 98 5.01 20.97 3.29
N ASP A 99 4.54 22.21 3.18
CA ASP A 99 3.64 22.63 2.09
C ASP A 99 4.30 22.70 0.71
N ILE A 100 5.62 22.71 0.63
CA ILE A 100 6.32 22.71 -0.66
C ILE A 100 6.45 21.30 -1.27
N LEU A 101 6.25 20.26 -0.47
CA LEU A 101 6.45 18.88 -0.91
C LEU A 101 5.42 18.48 -1.98
N PRO A 102 5.81 17.71 -3.00
CA PRO A 102 4.84 17.09 -3.91
C PRO A 102 3.80 16.26 -3.15
N ASN A 103 2.57 16.19 -3.68
CA ASN A 103 1.46 15.46 -3.01
C ASN A 103 1.84 14.02 -2.65
N VAL A 104 2.52 13.30 -3.54
CA VAL A 104 2.98 11.92 -3.29
C VAL A 104 3.85 11.79 -2.02
N CYS A 105 4.70 12.80 -1.74
CA CYS A 105 5.55 12.82 -0.55
C CYS A 105 4.79 13.26 0.70
N LYS A 106 3.78 14.13 0.56
CA LYS A 106 2.95 14.61 1.68
C LYS A 106 2.03 13.54 2.22
N ILE A 107 1.41 12.77 1.32
CA ILE A 107 0.36 11.84 1.71
C ILE A 107 0.95 10.51 2.17
N TYR A 108 2.03 10.02 1.56
CA TYR A 108 2.56 8.70 1.88
C TYR A 108 2.88 8.57 3.37
N PRO A 109 2.52 7.46 4.03
CA PRO A 109 1.90 6.22 3.52
C PRO A 109 0.37 6.25 3.49
N ARG A 110 -0.27 7.40 3.73
CA ARG A 110 -1.72 7.54 3.63
C ARG A 110 -2.17 7.45 2.19
N LYS A 111 -3.26 6.72 2.00
CA LYS A 111 -4.00 6.60 0.74
C LYS A 111 -5.40 7.13 0.91
N LEU A 112 -5.87 7.78 -0.15
CA LEU A 112 -7.27 8.06 -0.39
C LEU A 112 -7.72 7.12 -1.50
N ASN A 113 -8.77 6.35 -1.24
CA ASN A 113 -9.33 5.40 -2.17
C ASN A 113 -10.74 5.87 -2.52
N LYS A 114 -11.06 5.89 -3.81
CA LYS A 114 -12.42 6.11 -4.26
C LYS A 114 -12.98 4.79 -4.76
N ILE A 115 -13.90 4.22 -4.00
CA ILE A 115 -14.57 2.96 -4.31
C ILE A 115 -16.00 3.31 -4.69
N PHE A 116 -16.30 3.30 -5.99
CA PHE A 116 -17.55 3.83 -6.55
C PHE A 116 -17.84 5.25 -6.03
N ASN A 117 -18.90 5.40 -5.22
CA ASN A 117 -19.34 6.68 -4.66
C ASN A 117 -18.83 6.91 -3.22
N THR A 118 -18.06 5.96 -2.67
CA THR A 118 -17.51 6.05 -1.31
C THR A 118 -16.05 6.48 -1.33
N VAL A 119 -15.64 7.19 -0.28
CA VAL A 119 -14.26 7.58 -0.05
C VAL A 119 -13.75 6.83 1.18
N GLU A 120 -12.66 6.07 0.99
CA GLU A 120 -12.00 5.33 2.05
C GLU A 120 -10.56 5.80 2.25
N ARG A 121 -10.06 5.76 3.48
CA ARG A 121 -8.65 6.01 3.80
C ARG A 121 -7.97 4.72 4.25
N SER A 122 -6.71 4.55 3.86
CA SER A 122 -5.87 3.45 4.30
C SER A 122 -4.41 3.89 4.49
N LEU A 123 -3.58 3.02 5.05
CA LEU A 123 -2.13 3.19 5.11
C LEU A 123 -1.46 2.07 4.32
N ASP A 124 -0.39 2.38 3.60
CA ASP A 124 0.44 1.39 2.92
C ASP A 124 1.39 0.70 3.91
N ILE A 125 1.38 -0.63 3.93
CA ILE A 125 2.29 -1.46 4.73
C ILE A 125 3.73 -1.47 4.22
N SER A 126 4.01 -0.82 3.08
CA SER A 126 5.39 -0.59 2.63
C SER A 126 6.16 0.40 3.51
N CYS A 127 5.45 1.15 4.37
CA CYS A 127 6.05 1.94 5.43
C CYS A 127 6.15 1.08 6.70
N PRO A 128 7.36 0.86 7.27
CA PRO A 128 7.51 0.00 8.44
C PRO A 128 6.73 0.51 9.65
N THR A 129 6.67 1.83 9.86
CA THR A 129 5.90 2.45 10.95
C THR A 129 4.39 2.22 10.78
N ALA A 130 3.88 2.28 9.55
CA ALA A 130 2.48 1.95 9.28
C ALA A 130 2.22 0.44 9.41
N ALA A 131 3.14 -0.40 8.93
CA ALA A 131 3.06 -1.85 9.05
C ALA A 131 3.03 -2.29 10.51
N GLU A 132 3.85 -1.70 11.38
CA GLU A 132 3.85 -1.97 12.81
C GLU A 132 2.49 -1.62 13.44
N ILE A 133 1.98 -0.41 13.17
CA ILE A 133 0.65 0.02 13.64
C ILE A 133 -0.46 -0.94 13.17
N ILE A 134 -0.37 -1.47 11.95
CA ILE A 134 -1.40 -2.38 11.40
C ILE A 134 -1.26 -3.79 11.96
N LEU A 135 -0.07 -4.37 11.86
CA LEU A 135 0.20 -5.79 12.12
C LEU A 135 0.31 -6.09 13.63
N MET A 136 0.81 -5.14 14.42
CA MET A 136 0.98 -5.30 15.87
C MET A 136 -0.23 -4.79 16.68
N ASN A 137 -1.28 -4.28 16.02
CA ASN A 137 -2.49 -3.83 16.69
C ASN A 137 -3.21 -5.02 17.37
N ARG A 138 -3.24 -5.03 18.71
CA ARG A 138 -3.91 -6.08 19.51
C ARG A 138 -5.44 -6.02 19.46
N GLU A 139 -6.00 -4.83 19.23
CA GLU A 139 -7.45 -4.60 19.11
C GLU A 139 -8.02 -5.05 17.76
N GLY A 140 -7.15 -5.32 16.79
CA GLY A 140 -7.52 -5.66 15.44
C GLY A 140 -8.14 -4.51 14.66
N ILE A 141 -8.59 -4.84 13.44
CA ILE A 141 -9.10 -3.84 12.50
C ILE A 141 -10.51 -3.43 12.90
N LYS A 142 -10.64 -2.17 13.31
CA LYS A 142 -11.91 -1.48 13.56
C LYS A 142 -12.01 -0.30 12.60
N PHE A 143 -13.20 -0.04 12.09
CA PHE A 143 -13.47 1.05 11.17
C PHE A 143 -14.34 2.11 11.84
N GLN A 144 -14.21 3.33 11.36
CA GLN A 144 -15.04 4.47 11.73
C GLN A 144 -15.42 5.25 10.48
N GLU A 145 -16.52 5.97 10.56
CA GLU A 145 -16.95 6.95 9.57
C GLU A 145 -16.87 8.34 10.19
N LEU A 146 -16.41 9.30 9.41
CA LEU A 146 -16.31 10.70 9.83
C LEU A 146 -16.53 11.65 8.66
N GLU A 147 -16.99 12.87 8.97
CA GLU A 147 -17.09 13.93 7.98
C GLU A 147 -15.77 14.70 7.87
N ASP A 148 -15.19 14.75 6.68
CA ASP A 148 -13.96 15.49 6.45
C ASP A 148 -13.95 16.17 5.07
N GLU A 149 -13.13 17.20 4.94
CA GLU A 149 -12.76 17.78 3.66
C GLU A 149 -11.44 17.13 3.20
N TYR A 150 -11.46 16.41 2.09
CA TYR A 150 -10.20 15.92 1.51
C TYR A 150 -9.56 17.05 0.71
N ILE A 151 -8.32 17.40 1.07
CA ILE A 151 -7.60 18.55 0.51
C ILE A 151 -6.87 18.15 -0.79
N TYR A 152 -6.49 16.88 -0.91
CA TYR A 152 -5.70 16.38 -2.02
C TYR A 152 -6.62 15.87 -3.14
N ASN A 153 -7.03 16.78 -4.01
CA ASN A 153 -7.73 16.43 -5.25
C ASN A 153 -6.84 15.51 -6.09
N ASN A 154 -7.44 14.51 -6.75
CA ASN A 154 -6.82 13.58 -7.70
C ASN A 154 -5.77 12.58 -7.18
N THR A 155 -5.53 12.48 -5.88
CA THR A 155 -4.66 11.43 -5.30
C THR A 155 -5.42 10.16 -4.93
N PHE A 156 -6.59 9.98 -5.53
CA PHE A 156 -7.41 8.80 -5.33
C PHE A 156 -6.85 7.62 -6.11
N SER A 157 -6.63 6.51 -5.43
CA SER A 157 -6.68 5.21 -6.08
C SER A 157 -8.13 4.90 -6.42
N TYR A 158 -8.45 4.87 -7.70
CA TYR A 158 -9.79 4.52 -8.19
C TYR A 158 -9.89 3.01 -8.30
N VAL A 159 -10.85 2.42 -7.59
CA VAL A 159 -11.20 1.01 -7.73
C VAL A 159 -12.54 0.97 -8.44
N TYR A 160 -12.48 0.80 -9.76
CA TYR A 160 -13.64 0.63 -10.62
C TYR A 160 -13.32 -0.41 -11.68
N ASP A 161 -14.13 -1.46 -11.75
CA ASP A 161 -14.09 -2.45 -12.81
C ASP A 161 -15.49 -2.51 -13.45
N LYS A 162 -15.56 -2.55 -14.78
CA LYS A 162 -16.85 -2.62 -15.49
C LYS A 162 -17.57 -3.95 -15.26
N LYS A 163 -16.83 -5.00 -14.92
CA LYS A 163 -17.34 -6.36 -14.70
C LYS A 163 -17.88 -6.55 -13.28
N ILE A 164 -17.37 -5.82 -12.30
CA ILE A 164 -17.72 -5.99 -10.88
C ILE A 164 -18.60 -4.83 -10.43
N ASN A 165 -19.81 -5.13 -9.94
CA ASN A 165 -20.67 -4.12 -9.34
C ASN A 165 -20.26 -3.83 -7.88
N TYR A 166 -20.83 -2.77 -7.29
CA TYR A 166 -20.47 -2.35 -5.92
C TYR A 166 -20.79 -3.42 -4.87
N GLU A 167 -21.93 -4.08 -4.96
CA GLU A 167 -22.38 -5.08 -3.97
C GLU A 167 -21.43 -6.28 -3.93
N ILE A 168 -21.11 -6.85 -5.10
CA ILE A 168 -20.13 -7.94 -5.23
C ILE A 168 -18.79 -7.56 -4.61
N LEU A 169 -18.28 -6.37 -4.96
CA LEU A 169 -17.00 -5.90 -4.44
C LEU A 169 -17.04 -5.79 -2.92
N MET A 170 -18.14 -5.33 -2.35
CA MET A 170 -18.31 -5.20 -0.91
C MET A 170 -18.42 -6.54 -0.21
N ASP A 171 -19.07 -7.55 -0.79
CA ASP A 171 -19.16 -8.89 -0.22
C ASP A 171 -17.78 -9.56 -0.17
N ILE A 172 -17.04 -9.53 -1.28
CA ILE A 172 -15.67 -10.06 -1.35
C ILE A 172 -14.79 -9.35 -0.32
N ARG A 173 -14.79 -8.01 -0.30
CA ARG A 173 -13.97 -7.21 0.64
C ARG A 173 -14.34 -7.50 2.09
N THR A 174 -15.63 -7.59 2.39
CA THR A 174 -16.11 -7.87 3.74
C THR A 174 -15.62 -9.23 4.21
N PHE A 175 -15.70 -10.25 3.35
CA PHE A 175 -15.21 -11.57 3.70
C PHE A 175 -13.69 -11.62 3.87
N CYS A 176 -12.91 -10.98 2.98
CA CYS A 176 -11.46 -10.83 3.16
C CYS A 176 -11.11 -10.18 4.49
N ILE A 177 -11.81 -9.11 4.87
CA ILE A 177 -11.62 -8.42 6.16
C ILE A 177 -12.00 -9.34 7.33
N GLN A 178 -13.08 -10.11 7.21
CA GLN A 178 -13.49 -11.09 8.24
C GLN A 178 -12.39 -12.14 8.46
N ILE A 179 -11.86 -12.75 7.39
CA ILE A 179 -10.73 -13.69 7.48
C ILE A 179 -9.56 -13.05 8.24
N MET A 180 -9.18 -11.82 7.87
CA MET A 180 -8.07 -11.13 8.53
C MET A 180 -8.35 -10.76 9.99
N LYS A 181 -9.62 -10.62 10.38
CA LYS A 181 -10.06 -10.36 11.76
C LYS A 181 -10.20 -11.62 12.62
N SER A 182 -10.23 -12.82 12.03
CA SER A 182 -10.39 -14.10 12.74
C SER A 182 -9.16 -14.50 13.55
N ARG A 183 -9.02 -13.95 14.76
CA ARG A 183 -7.85 -14.17 15.64
C ARG A 183 -7.78 -15.56 16.29
N ASP A 184 -8.77 -16.41 16.06
CA ASP A 184 -8.70 -17.85 16.35
C ASP A 184 -7.69 -18.58 15.45
N TYR A 185 -7.20 -17.89 14.40
CA TYR A 185 -6.14 -18.31 13.51
C TYR A 185 -4.92 -17.40 13.62
N LYS A 186 -3.73 -18.01 13.55
CA LYS A 186 -2.44 -17.31 13.42
C LYS A 186 -2.42 -16.49 12.13
N ILE A 187 -1.53 -15.50 12.06
CA ILE A 187 -1.46 -14.62 10.88
C ILE A 187 -1.20 -15.39 9.59
N TRP A 188 -0.29 -16.37 9.60
CA TRP A 188 0.02 -17.18 8.43
C TRP A 188 -1.17 -18.05 8.00
N GLU A 189 -1.96 -18.57 8.95
CA GLU A 189 -3.18 -19.34 8.67
C GLU A 189 -4.22 -18.46 7.97
N ARG A 190 -4.42 -17.23 8.48
CA ARG A 190 -5.32 -16.25 7.85
C ARG A 190 -4.89 -15.90 6.43
N LEU A 191 -3.58 -15.76 6.19
CA LEU A 191 -3.04 -15.49 4.86
C LEU A 191 -3.24 -16.66 3.89
N ILE A 192 -3.11 -17.90 4.35
CA ILE A 192 -3.40 -19.09 3.53
C ILE A 192 -4.89 -19.16 3.21
N ILE A 193 -5.78 -18.99 4.20
CA ILE A 193 -7.23 -18.98 3.98
C ILE A 193 -7.61 -17.89 2.97
N LEU A 194 -7.05 -16.68 3.13
CA LEU A 194 -7.26 -15.58 2.22
C LEU A 194 -6.76 -15.92 0.80
N GLY A 195 -5.58 -16.52 0.68
CA GLY A 195 -5.00 -16.95 -0.59
C GLY A 195 -5.85 -18.00 -1.32
N ILE A 196 -6.40 -18.98 -0.59
CA ILE A 196 -7.34 -19.97 -1.14
C ILE A 196 -8.60 -19.29 -1.66
N PHE A 197 -9.19 -18.40 -0.86
CA PHE A 197 -10.39 -17.67 -1.26
C PHE A 197 -10.13 -16.81 -2.50
N ILE A 198 -9.04 -16.03 -2.52
CA ILE A 198 -8.69 -15.19 -3.67
C ILE A 198 -8.39 -16.05 -4.90
N GLY A 199 -7.66 -17.16 -4.75
CA GLY A 199 -7.36 -18.07 -5.86
C GLY A 199 -8.61 -18.66 -6.51
N ASN A 200 -9.60 -19.06 -5.70
CA ASN A 200 -10.89 -19.51 -6.22
C ASN A 200 -11.60 -18.39 -6.99
N MET A 201 -11.57 -17.16 -6.46
CA MET A 201 -12.18 -16.01 -7.12
C MET A 201 -11.47 -15.66 -8.43
N ASP A 202 -10.14 -15.68 -8.47
CA ASP A 202 -9.35 -15.40 -9.67
C ASP A 202 -9.65 -16.40 -10.80
N GLU A 203 -9.86 -17.68 -10.47
CA GLU A 203 -10.28 -18.70 -11.44
C GLU A 203 -11.67 -18.39 -12.03
N LEU A 204 -12.62 -17.95 -11.19
CA LEU A 204 -13.95 -17.55 -11.63
C LEU A 204 -13.90 -16.32 -12.54
N PHE A 205 -13.10 -15.31 -12.19
CA PHE A 205 -12.91 -14.10 -12.99
C PHE A 205 -12.22 -14.39 -14.32
N THR A 206 -11.20 -15.24 -14.33
CA THR A 206 -10.46 -15.63 -15.54
C THR A 206 -11.34 -16.34 -16.55
N ASN A 207 -12.31 -17.14 -16.06
CA ASN A 207 -13.22 -17.90 -16.90
C ASN A 207 -14.54 -17.16 -17.23
N ASP A 208 -14.67 -15.88 -16.87
CA ASP A 208 -15.91 -15.08 -16.98
C ASP A 208 -17.13 -15.77 -16.32
N LYS A 209 -16.90 -16.58 -15.28
CA LYS A 209 -17.92 -17.32 -14.51
C LYS A 209 -18.18 -16.64 -13.16
N PHE A 210 -18.54 -15.36 -13.19
CA PHE A 210 -18.79 -14.59 -11.97
C PHE A 210 -20.17 -13.95 -12.03
N ASP A 211 -21.03 -14.32 -11.08
CA ASP A 211 -22.27 -13.62 -10.76
C ASP A 211 -22.45 -13.61 -9.24
N ASN A 212 -23.42 -12.83 -8.74
CA ASN A 212 -23.66 -12.70 -7.30
C ASN A 212 -23.84 -14.06 -6.60
N SER A 213 -24.57 -15.00 -7.22
CA SER A 213 -24.89 -16.30 -6.62
C SER A 213 -23.66 -17.22 -6.52
N ILE A 214 -22.79 -17.19 -7.53
CA ILE A 214 -21.55 -17.97 -7.55
C ILE A 214 -20.59 -17.44 -6.49
N ILE A 215 -20.48 -16.12 -6.36
CA ILE A 215 -19.60 -15.48 -5.38
C ILE A 215 -20.10 -15.75 -3.96
N GLU A 216 -21.39 -15.61 -3.73
CA GLU A 216 -22.02 -15.96 -2.45
C GLU A 216 -21.78 -17.44 -2.10
N LYS A 217 -21.96 -18.34 -3.08
CA LYS A 217 -21.66 -19.77 -2.92
C LYS A 217 -20.20 -19.99 -2.51
N ASN A 218 -19.24 -19.36 -3.19
CA ASN A 218 -17.82 -19.55 -2.87
C ASN A 218 -17.46 -19.01 -1.47
N ILE A 219 -18.00 -17.84 -1.11
CA ILE A 219 -17.86 -17.30 0.25
C ILE A 219 -18.42 -18.30 1.27
N ASN A 220 -19.60 -18.87 1.01
CA ASN A 220 -20.23 -19.82 1.91
C ASN A 220 -19.46 -21.15 2.00
N GLU A 221 -18.90 -21.66 0.91
CA GLU A 221 -18.05 -22.86 0.92
C GLU A 221 -16.84 -22.67 1.83
N VAL A 222 -16.11 -21.56 1.69
CA VAL A 222 -14.95 -21.28 2.56
C VAL A 222 -15.40 -21.07 4.02
N LYS A 223 -16.53 -20.39 4.26
CA LYS A 223 -17.10 -20.28 5.61
C LYS A 223 -17.43 -21.64 6.22
N GLN A 224 -18.03 -22.54 5.45
CA GLN A 224 -18.36 -23.88 5.93
C GLN A 224 -17.10 -24.66 6.31
N LEU A 225 -16.05 -24.61 5.50
CA LEU A 225 -14.76 -25.24 5.86
C LEU A 225 -14.17 -24.68 7.17
N ILE A 226 -14.35 -23.39 7.44
CA ILE A 226 -13.90 -22.76 8.68
C ILE A 226 -14.74 -23.25 9.87
N VAL A 227 -16.08 -23.25 9.73
CA VAL A 227 -17.02 -23.61 10.80
C VAL A 227 -16.98 -25.11 11.13
N SER A 228 -16.86 -25.98 10.13
CA SER A 228 -16.77 -27.43 10.31
C SER A 228 -15.47 -27.87 10.99
N GLY A 229 -14.44 -27.02 10.96
CA GLY A 229 -13.10 -27.33 11.45
C GLY A 229 -12.19 -27.97 10.39
N ASP A 230 -12.71 -28.30 9.21
CA ASP A 230 -11.93 -28.89 8.11
C ASP A 230 -10.76 -27.99 7.70
N MET A 231 -10.96 -26.67 7.73
CA MET A 231 -9.90 -25.70 7.45
C MET A 231 -8.74 -25.82 8.44
N LYS A 232 -8.99 -26.13 9.72
CA LYS A 232 -7.92 -26.33 10.71
C LYS A 232 -7.14 -27.61 10.42
N GLU A 233 -7.81 -28.69 10.05
CA GLU A 233 -7.13 -29.94 9.67
C GLU A 233 -6.29 -29.76 8.40
N TYR A 234 -6.84 -29.06 7.40
CA TYR A 234 -6.10 -28.69 6.20
C TYR A 234 -4.83 -27.88 6.53
N LEU A 235 -4.94 -26.84 7.36
CA LEU A 235 -3.79 -26.03 7.77
C LEU A 235 -2.75 -26.81 8.59
N LYS A 236 -3.17 -27.77 9.43
CA LYS A 236 -2.24 -28.67 10.13
C LYS A 236 -1.41 -29.48 9.15
N SER A 237 -2.05 -30.02 8.10
CA SER A 237 -1.35 -30.80 7.06
C SER A 237 -0.28 -29.99 6.32
N ILE A 238 -0.56 -28.72 6.03
CA ILE A 238 0.41 -27.78 5.46
C ILE A 238 1.57 -27.55 6.44
N ASN A 239 1.27 -27.33 7.72
CA ASN A 239 2.30 -27.08 8.71
C ASN A 239 3.21 -28.29 8.95
N SER A 240 2.74 -29.52 8.72
CA SER A 240 3.59 -30.72 8.76
C SER A 240 4.40 -30.95 7.48
N ASN A 241 4.10 -30.26 6.38
CA ASN A 241 4.75 -30.48 5.09
C ASN A 241 5.99 -29.59 4.93
N THR A 242 7.16 -30.14 5.23
CA THR A 242 8.45 -29.44 5.12
C THR A 242 8.78 -29.03 3.68
N ASP A 243 8.51 -29.89 2.69
CA ASP A 243 8.80 -29.61 1.28
C ASP A 243 8.02 -28.39 0.78
N PHE A 244 6.74 -28.32 1.14
CA PHE A 244 5.89 -27.17 0.82
C PHE A 244 6.41 -25.88 1.47
N LYS A 245 6.80 -25.93 2.74
CA LYS A 245 7.37 -24.78 3.45
C LYS A 245 8.64 -24.27 2.79
N ILE A 246 9.54 -25.17 2.40
CA ILE A 246 10.78 -24.82 1.70
C ILE A 246 10.44 -24.18 0.35
N LYS A 247 9.53 -24.79 -0.42
CA LYS A 247 9.13 -24.28 -1.73
C LYS A 247 8.55 -22.87 -1.64
N ILE A 248 7.57 -22.64 -0.75
CA ILE A 248 6.98 -21.31 -0.55
C ILE A 248 8.02 -20.30 -0.08
N THR A 249 8.89 -20.69 0.88
CA THR A 249 9.93 -19.78 1.37
C THR A 249 10.86 -19.36 0.25
N LYS A 250 11.28 -20.32 -0.60
CA LYS A 250 12.10 -20.04 -1.78
C LYS A 250 11.38 -19.12 -2.76
N GLU A 251 10.12 -19.40 -3.10
CA GLU A 251 9.35 -18.56 -4.03
C GLU A 251 9.19 -17.12 -3.51
N ILE A 252 8.87 -16.94 -2.22
CA ILE A 252 8.80 -15.62 -1.59
C ILE A 252 10.15 -14.91 -1.66
N LEU A 253 11.25 -15.62 -1.39
CA LEU A 253 12.60 -15.07 -1.48
C LEU A 253 12.95 -14.65 -2.89
N ASP A 254 12.68 -15.52 -3.88
CA ASP A 254 12.92 -15.24 -5.29
C ASP A 254 12.17 -13.98 -5.72
N GLU A 255 10.89 -13.84 -5.36
CA GLU A 255 10.10 -12.62 -5.63
C GLU A 255 10.69 -11.38 -4.95
N ILE A 256 11.05 -11.48 -3.67
CA ILE A 256 11.68 -10.36 -2.93
C ILE A 256 12.99 -9.93 -3.62
N PHE A 257 13.85 -10.87 -3.97
CA PHE A 257 15.17 -10.57 -4.55
C PHE A 257 15.10 -10.17 -6.03
N TYR A 258 14.06 -10.59 -6.75
CA TYR A 258 13.78 -10.24 -8.15
C TYR A 258 13.13 -8.86 -8.26
N MET A 259 12.11 -8.57 -7.42
CA MET A 259 11.40 -7.30 -7.45
C MET A 259 12.20 -6.14 -6.85
N ASP A 260 12.99 -6.40 -5.81
CA ASP A 260 13.71 -5.33 -5.11
C ASP A 260 15.15 -5.17 -5.62
N ASN A 261 15.35 -4.32 -6.62
CA ASN A 261 16.68 -3.98 -7.12
C ASN A 261 17.49 -3.07 -6.17
N HIS A 262 16.94 -2.69 -5.01
CA HIS A 262 17.63 -1.84 -4.05
C HIS A 262 18.50 -2.67 -3.09
N ILE A 263 19.81 -2.47 -3.17
CA ILE A 263 20.83 -3.16 -2.34
C ILE A 263 20.51 -3.09 -0.83
N ASP A 264 20.03 -1.93 -0.36
CA ASP A 264 19.73 -1.71 1.06
C ASP A 264 18.56 -2.59 1.54
N ALA A 265 17.59 -2.90 0.68
CA ALA A 265 16.47 -3.76 1.05
C ALA A 265 16.88 -5.24 1.07
N LYS A 266 17.69 -5.69 0.10
CA LYS A 266 18.22 -7.08 0.06
C LYS A 266 18.95 -7.46 1.35
N ASN A 267 19.84 -6.58 1.84
CA ASN A 267 20.59 -6.82 3.06
C ASN A 267 19.69 -6.99 4.30
N ARG A 268 18.60 -6.21 4.37
CA ARG A 268 17.64 -6.32 5.48
C ARG A 268 16.88 -7.63 5.43
N TYR A 269 16.40 -8.06 4.26
CA TYR A 269 15.72 -9.34 4.16
C TYR A 269 16.63 -10.48 4.60
N ILE A 270 17.91 -10.45 4.23
CA ILE A 270 18.91 -11.44 4.69
C ILE A 270 19.02 -11.43 6.22
N GLN A 271 19.06 -10.27 6.88
CA GLN A 271 19.10 -10.16 8.34
C GLN A 271 17.84 -10.71 9.05
N CYS A 272 16.72 -10.84 8.35
CA CYS A 272 15.53 -11.48 8.93
C CYS A 272 15.65 -13.01 9.00
N PHE A 273 16.59 -13.61 8.26
CA PHE A 273 16.80 -15.07 8.21
C PHE A 273 17.99 -15.56 9.05
N PHE A 274 18.88 -14.66 9.48
CA PHE A 274 20.09 -14.96 10.26
C PHE A 274 20.14 -14.14 11.54
#